data_AF-A0A3P8MF61-F1
#
_entry.id   AF-A0A3P8MF61-F1
#
_cell.length_a   1.000
_cell.length_b   1.000
_cell.length_c   1.000
_cell.angle_alpha   90.00
_cell.angle_beta   90.00
_cell.angle_gamma   90.00
#
_symmetry.space_group_name_H-M   'P 1'
#
loop_
_entity.id
_entity.type
_entity.pdbx_description
1 polymer ?
#
loop_
_entity_poly.entity_id
_entity_poly.type
_entity_poly.pdbx_seq_one_letter_code
_entity_poly.pdbx_strand_id
1 'polypeptide(L)'
;MKRKFLFSSLAPLVALSPITIAASCEKDKQENFDFNKLTPAEKNKFIKEEFAKLNDEGKKALINSIDYKSILSMDEKEALISKLNKDAAQFGSIVWYIKSVEARIAKEAEYARATAVFDNLMTRATTDKFEYNQDFNTKQQVDNASNGNYIPVVFMDIDETVLQNDYTEVYGMLNGGYSGKMKEKNDLQAKRFAVPGAVKFINHVQSKGALVVYNSDMNQSTAVRDALKKNLKNLGIKYVADFQFWMRGSMPYVAVDGTTIISDEMTKNMSKDELKELANKMTFKSDFEATPWRTWTNSSAAEILGKKVYKTDRMNGLDDNDKGWNLSSIDSKSGNAVKLRTLMRIGDNFNDFFDRNSKGKNNGERTNQYLKTEGMRELFTNIKGAEGLKYVKKADGKYGEFKKQTYWQGYSMIPGNSEYGGWLEEFGYGDTYNMIYQELKSILADPRYQSERSESDPNNEKQD
;
A
#
# COMPACT_ATOMS: atom_id res chain seq x y z
N MET A 1 -26.98 -26.38 -20.87
CA MET A 1 -27.01 -25.94 -22.28
C MET A 1 -25.59 -25.60 -22.70
N LYS A 2 -24.92 -26.48 -23.47
CA LYS A 2 -23.48 -26.41 -23.76
C LYS A 2 -23.21 -25.39 -24.88
N ARG A 3 -22.45 -24.33 -24.57
CA ARG A 3 -22.04 -23.29 -25.52
C ARG A 3 -21.06 -23.86 -26.54
N LYS A 4 -21.47 -23.87 -27.81
CA LYS A 4 -20.59 -23.94 -28.98
C LYS A 4 -19.83 -22.60 -29.04
N PHE A 5 -18.51 -22.62 -28.95
CA PHE A 5 -17.69 -21.41 -29.12
C PHE A 5 -16.82 -21.55 -30.38
N LEU A 6 -17.09 -20.63 -31.31
CA LEU A 6 -16.19 -19.96 -32.26
C LEU A 6 -15.04 -20.76 -32.89
N PHE A 7 -15.25 -21.20 -34.13
CA PHE A 7 -14.20 -21.28 -35.16
C PHE A 7 -14.74 -21.09 -36.61
N SER A 8 -16.00 -20.67 -36.79
CA SER A 8 -16.66 -20.62 -38.10
C SER A 8 -16.53 -19.30 -38.85
N SER A 9 -15.74 -18.34 -38.36
CA SER A 9 -15.52 -17.05 -39.04
C SER A 9 -14.04 -16.69 -39.13
N LEU A 10 -13.23 -17.62 -39.64
CA LEU A 10 -12.00 -17.26 -40.35
C LEU A 10 -12.40 -17.11 -41.83
N ALA A 11 -13.01 -15.97 -42.18
CA ALA A 11 -12.97 -15.48 -43.56
C ALA A 11 -11.49 -15.33 -43.95
N PRO A 12 -11.14 -15.54 -45.23
CA PRO A 12 -9.90 -16.17 -45.64
C PRO A 12 -8.74 -15.49 -44.93
N LEU A 13 -8.06 -16.28 -44.08
CA LEU A 13 -6.70 -15.99 -43.65
C LEU A 13 -6.02 -15.36 -44.85
N VAL A 14 -5.60 -14.10 -44.68
CA VAL A 14 -4.53 -13.46 -45.44
C VAL A 14 -3.67 -14.60 -45.91
N ALA A 15 -3.62 -14.81 -47.23
CA ALA A 15 -2.80 -15.84 -47.82
C ALA A 15 -1.49 -15.78 -47.03
N LEU A 16 -1.24 -16.80 -46.21
CA LEU A 16 0.07 -17.07 -45.70
C LEU A 16 0.80 -17.43 -46.99
N SER A 17 1.20 -16.39 -47.74
CA SER A 17 2.28 -16.46 -48.69
C SER A 17 3.30 -17.27 -47.95
N PRO A 18 3.62 -18.48 -48.45
CA PRO A 18 4.22 -19.53 -47.66
C PRO A 18 5.33 -18.85 -46.89
N ILE A 19 5.19 -18.82 -45.57
CA ILE A 19 6.36 -18.62 -44.71
C ILE A 19 7.23 -19.75 -45.20
N THR A 20 8.16 -19.39 -46.06
CA THR A 20 9.11 -20.28 -46.68
C THR A 20 10.04 -20.51 -45.53
N ILE A 21 9.63 -21.42 -44.65
CA ILE A 21 10.50 -22.11 -43.72
C ILE A 21 11.46 -22.79 -44.67
N ALA A 22 12.58 -22.13 -44.95
CA ALA A 22 13.69 -22.69 -45.67
C ALA A 22 14.32 -23.75 -44.76
N ALA A 23 13.59 -24.85 -44.59
CA ALA A 23 14.14 -26.10 -44.13
C ALA A 23 14.90 -26.70 -45.32
N SER A 24 16.16 -27.01 -45.07
CA SER A 24 17.11 -27.56 -46.01
C SER A 24 16.55 -28.72 -46.82
N CYS A 25 16.95 -28.74 -48.09
CA CYS A 25 16.61 -29.69 -49.13
C CYS A 25 16.61 -31.17 -48.71
N GLU A 26 15.46 -31.82 -48.84
CA GLU A 26 15.35 -33.20 -49.33
C GLU A 26 14.11 -33.27 -50.25
N LYS A 27 14.33 -33.63 -51.51
CA LYS A 27 13.31 -33.73 -52.55
C LYS A 27 12.65 -35.10 -52.47
N ASP A 28 11.68 -35.26 -51.59
CA ASP A 28 10.70 -36.34 -51.70
C ASP A 28 9.28 -35.76 -51.65
N LYS A 29 8.38 -36.40 -52.40
CA LYS A 29 7.01 -35.97 -52.74
C LYS A 29 6.30 -35.25 -51.58
N GLN A 30 6.32 -33.91 -51.58
CA GLN A 30 5.40 -33.13 -50.76
C GLN A 30 4.01 -33.27 -51.37
N GLU A 31 3.18 -34.14 -50.81
CA GLU A 31 1.74 -34.00 -50.91
C GLU A 31 1.40 -32.55 -50.54
N ASN A 32 0.62 -31.86 -51.39
CA ASN A 32 0.17 -30.50 -51.14
C ASN A 32 -0.65 -30.50 -49.85
N PHE A 33 0.01 -30.16 -48.73
CA PHE A 33 -0.62 -30.00 -47.44
C PHE A 33 -1.58 -28.81 -47.51
N ASP A 34 -2.87 -29.11 -47.56
CA ASP A 34 -3.92 -28.09 -47.56
C ASP A 34 -4.40 -27.87 -46.14
N PHE A 35 -3.81 -26.87 -45.47
CA PHE A 35 -4.16 -26.48 -44.10
C PHE A 35 -5.68 -26.27 -43.94
N ASN A 36 -6.39 -25.81 -44.97
CA ASN A 36 -7.81 -25.52 -44.87
C ASN A 36 -8.68 -26.77 -44.70
N LYS A 37 -8.20 -27.94 -45.17
CA LYS A 37 -8.90 -29.23 -45.06
C LYS A 37 -8.78 -29.90 -43.69
N LEU A 38 -7.87 -29.42 -42.83
CA LEU A 38 -7.71 -29.95 -41.48
C LEU A 38 -8.91 -29.61 -40.58
N THR A 39 -9.25 -30.53 -39.68
CA THR A 39 -10.17 -30.27 -38.57
C THR A 39 -9.57 -29.22 -37.60
N PRO A 40 -10.39 -28.55 -36.76
CA PRO A 40 -9.88 -27.60 -35.78
C PRO A 40 -8.82 -28.19 -34.82
N ALA A 41 -8.95 -29.46 -34.45
CA ALA A 41 -7.97 -30.14 -33.59
C ALA A 41 -6.64 -30.37 -34.31
N GLU A 42 -6.67 -30.78 -35.58
CA GLU A 42 -5.49 -30.97 -36.41
C GLU A 42 -4.81 -29.64 -36.75
N LYS A 43 -5.58 -28.59 -37.05
CA LYS A 43 -5.06 -27.22 -37.24
C LYS A 43 -4.32 -26.75 -35.99
N ASN A 44 -4.90 -26.95 -34.81
CA ASN A 44 -4.25 -26.59 -33.54
C ASN A 44 -2.98 -27.41 -33.28
N LYS A 45 -2.99 -28.71 -33.60
CA LYS A 45 -1.82 -29.56 -33.46
C LYS A 45 -0.69 -29.09 -34.41
N PHE A 46 -1.02 -28.87 -35.68
CA PHE A 46 -0.10 -28.36 -36.69
C PHE A 46 0.50 -27.00 -36.30
N ILE A 47 -0.33 -26.02 -35.91
CA ILE A 47 0.15 -24.71 -35.46
C ILE A 47 1.09 -24.85 -34.26
N LYS A 48 0.77 -25.70 -33.29
CA LYS A 48 1.64 -25.93 -32.12
C LYS A 48 2.99 -26.52 -32.53
N GLU A 49 2.99 -27.50 -33.42
CA GLU A 49 4.20 -28.15 -33.91
C GLU A 49 5.06 -27.18 -34.73
N GLU A 50 4.46 -26.40 -35.64
CA GLU A 50 5.19 -25.39 -36.42
C GLU A 50 5.70 -24.23 -35.55
N PHE A 51 4.89 -23.75 -34.60
CA PHE A 51 5.31 -22.70 -33.66
C PHE A 51 6.49 -23.16 -32.78
N ALA A 52 6.51 -24.43 -32.38
CA ALA A 52 7.60 -25.00 -31.59
C ALA A 52 8.92 -25.09 -32.37
N LYS A 53 8.87 -25.20 -33.71
CA LYS A 53 10.06 -25.21 -34.57
C LYS A 53 10.70 -23.84 -34.77
N LEU A 54 9.97 -22.76 -34.48
CA LEU A 54 10.48 -21.40 -34.61
C LEU A 54 11.44 -21.05 -33.45
N ASN A 55 12.52 -20.34 -33.76
CA ASN A 55 13.33 -19.64 -32.77
C ASN A 55 12.58 -18.38 -32.26
N ASP A 56 13.14 -17.68 -31.27
CA ASP A 56 12.44 -16.54 -30.64
C ASP A 56 12.13 -15.40 -31.62
N GLU A 57 13.04 -15.12 -32.56
CA GLU A 57 12.82 -14.14 -33.62
C GLU A 57 11.68 -14.58 -34.57
N GLY A 58 11.66 -15.84 -34.98
CA GLY A 58 10.62 -16.41 -35.83
C GLY A 58 9.26 -16.45 -35.14
N LYS A 59 9.22 -16.79 -33.85
CA LYS A 59 8.00 -16.73 -33.02
C LYS A 59 7.48 -15.30 -32.95
N LYS A 60 8.36 -14.33 -32.71
CA LYS A 60 8.01 -12.91 -32.66
C LYS A 60 7.51 -12.40 -34.00
N ALA A 61 8.16 -12.77 -35.11
CA ALA A 61 7.73 -12.40 -36.46
C ALA A 61 6.35 -12.98 -36.80
N LEU A 62 6.12 -14.26 -36.47
CA LEU A 62 4.81 -14.89 -36.64
C LEU A 62 3.75 -14.19 -35.80
N ILE A 63 3.98 -13.95 -34.51
CA ILE A 63 3.04 -13.21 -33.64
C ILE A 63 2.73 -11.83 -34.21
N ASN A 64 3.74 -11.08 -34.68
CA ASN A 64 3.57 -9.75 -35.25
C ASN A 64 2.80 -9.75 -36.59
N SER A 65 2.83 -10.87 -37.32
CA SER A 65 2.07 -11.04 -38.58
C SER A 65 0.58 -11.32 -38.38
N ILE A 66 0.17 -11.74 -37.17
CA ILE A 66 -1.23 -12.03 -36.87
C ILE A 66 -1.98 -10.69 -36.72
N ASP A 67 -2.91 -10.41 -37.63
CA ASP A 67 -3.87 -9.32 -37.47
C ASP A 67 -4.95 -9.71 -36.44
N TYR A 68 -4.56 -9.74 -35.18
CA TYR A 68 -5.47 -10.06 -34.08
C TYR A 68 -6.63 -9.05 -33.96
N LYS A 69 -6.52 -7.86 -34.59
CA LYS A 69 -7.57 -6.84 -34.55
C LYS A 69 -8.83 -7.31 -35.27
N SER A 70 -8.69 -7.98 -36.42
CA SER A 70 -9.79 -8.48 -37.24
C SER A 70 -10.28 -9.87 -36.81
N ILE A 71 -9.47 -10.63 -36.06
CA ILE A 71 -9.76 -12.02 -35.69
C ILE A 71 -10.44 -12.14 -34.33
N LEU A 72 -10.02 -11.34 -33.34
CA LEU A 72 -10.50 -11.46 -31.97
C LEU A 72 -11.48 -10.33 -31.61
N SER A 73 -12.58 -10.69 -30.95
CA SER A 73 -13.43 -9.72 -30.24
C SER A 73 -12.65 -9.01 -29.13
N MET A 74 -13.18 -7.90 -28.61
CA MET A 74 -12.52 -7.19 -27.51
C MET A 74 -12.40 -8.04 -26.24
N ASP A 75 -13.44 -8.82 -25.91
CA ASP A 75 -13.42 -9.73 -24.76
C ASP A 75 -12.40 -10.87 -24.95
N GLU A 76 -12.21 -11.38 -26.18
CA GLU A 76 -11.16 -12.39 -26.45
C GLU A 76 -9.74 -11.81 -26.40
N LYS A 77 -9.57 -10.55 -26.84
CA LYS A 77 -8.29 -9.82 -26.70
C LYS A 77 -7.94 -9.63 -25.24
N GLU A 78 -8.90 -9.25 -24.42
CA GLU A 78 -8.72 -9.09 -22.99
C GLU A 78 -8.29 -10.42 -22.35
N ALA A 79 -9.03 -11.50 -22.57
CA ALA A 79 -8.69 -12.80 -21.99
C ALA A 79 -7.28 -13.27 -22.39
N LEU A 80 -6.86 -12.96 -23.63
CA LEU A 80 -5.50 -13.21 -24.09
C LEU A 80 -4.48 -12.35 -23.35
N ILE A 81 -4.73 -11.04 -23.20
CA ILE A 81 -3.83 -10.12 -22.47
C ILE A 81 -3.71 -10.54 -21.01
N SER A 82 -4.81 -10.79 -20.29
CA SER A 82 -4.74 -11.22 -18.89
C SER A 82 -3.91 -12.50 -18.74
N LYS A 83 -4.04 -13.45 -19.68
CA LYS A 83 -3.26 -14.69 -19.67
C LYS A 83 -1.77 -14.47 -19.98
N LEU A 84 -1.42 -13.51 -20.84
CA LEU A 84 -0.04 -13.23 -21.23
C LEU A 84 0.67 -12.28 -20.25
N ASN A 85 -0.05 -11.30 -19.72
CA ASN A 85 0.44 -10.29 -18.80
C ASN A 85 -0.74 -9.73 -17.97
N LYS A 86 -1.03 -10.41 -16.85
CA LYS A 86 -2.08 -10.01 -15.90
C LYS A 86 -1.92 -8.60 -15.31
N ASP A 87 -0.70 -8.07 -15.29
CA ASP A 87 -0.35 -6.79 -14.67
C ASP A 87 -0.30 -5.66 -15.73
N ALA A 88 -0.65 -5.94 -16.99
CA ALA A 88 -0.54 -5.00 -18.12
C ALA A 88 -1.25 -3.65 -17.87
N ALA A 89 -2.32 -3.64 -17.08
CA ALA A 89 -3.08 -2.44 -16.77
C ALA A 89 -2.29 -1.43 -15.91
N GLN A 90 -1.23 -1.87 -15.22
CA GLN A 90 -0.51 -1.06 -14.23
C GLN A 90 0.80 -0.47 -14.77
N PHE A 91 1.26 -0.86 -15.96
CA PHE A 91 2.51 -0.39 -16.54
C PHE A 91 2.52 1.14 -16.73
N GLY A 92 1.45 1.67 -17.33
CA GLY A 92 1.34 3.10 -17.60
C GLY A 92 1.31 3.93 -16.31
N SER A 93 0.59 3.45 -15.30
CA SER A 93 0.45 4.15 -14.02
C SER A 93 1.73 4.11 -13.18
N ILE A 94 2.50 3.02 -13.21
CA ILE A 94 3.83 2.97 -12.57
C ILE A 94 4.81 3.93 -13.24
N VAL A 95 4.84 3.97 -14.58
CA VAL A 95 5.69 4.94 -15.30
C VAL A 95 5.26 6.37 -14.98
N TRP A 96 3.95 6.66 -14.96
CA TRP A 96 3.44 7.96 -14.56
C TRP A 96 3.83 8.31 -13.11
N TYR A 97 3.61 7.42 -12.15
CA TYR A 97 3.90 7.65 -10.73
C TYR A 97 5.39 7.95 -10.46
N ILE A 98 6.28 7.25 -11.16
CA ILE A 98 7.74 7.34 -10.98
C ILE A 98 8.35 8.50 -11.78
N LYS A 99 7.92 8.70 -13.02
CA LYS A 99 8.62 9.58 -13.99
C LYS A 99 7.89 10.87 -14.31
N SER A 100 6.58 10.96 -14.08
CA SER A 100 5.82 12.14 -14.47
C SER A 100 6.12 13.33 -13.55
N VAL A 101 6.08 14.53 -14.13
CA VAL A 101 6.20 15.77 -13.34
C VAL A 101 4.91 16.01 -12.55
N GLU A 102 3.76 15.55 -13.04
CA GLU A 102 2.46 15.64 -12.42
C GLU A 102 2.43 14.90 -11.08
N ALA A 103 2.89 13.64 -11.04
CA ALA A 103 2.98 12.87 -9.80
C ALA A 103 3.93 13.53 -8.80
N ARG A 104 5.05 14.09 -9.28
CA ARG A 104 6.00 14.83 -8.44
C ARG A 104 5.37 16.09 -7.84
N ILE A 105 4.74 16.93 -8.67
CA ILE A 105 4.06 18.16 -8.25
C ILE A 105 3.00 17.83 -7.21
N ALA A 106 2.20 16.78 -7.43
CA ALA A 106 1.14 16.38 -6.51
C ALA A 106 1.69 15.98 -5.13
N LYS A 107 2.80 15.22 -5.07
CA LYS A 107 3.50 14.87 -3.82
C LYS A 107 4.06 16.11 -3.11
N GLU A 108 4.75 16.99 -3.83
CA GLU A 108 5.31 18.22 -3.26
C GLU A 108 4.23 19.19 -2.76
N ALA A 109 3.13 19.35 -3.51
CA ALA A 109 1.99 20.18 -3.14
C ALA A 109 1.30 19.65 -1.89
N GLU A 110 1.09 18.34 -1.79
CA GLU A 110 0.47 17.74 -0.62
C GLU A 110 1.36 17.88 0.63
N TYR A 111 2.68 17.72 0.51
CA TYR A 111 3.58 17.98 1.64
C TYR A 111 3.63 19.45 2.03
N ALA A 112 3.54 20.39 1.09
CA ALA A 112 3.41 21.81 1.39
C ALA A 112 2.11 22.10 2.14
N ARG A 113 1.00 21.47 1.73
CA ARG A 113 -0.28 21.55 2.45
C ARG A 113 -0.15 20.95 3.85
N ALA A 114 0.45 19.77 3.99
CA ALA A 114 0.67 19.13 5.29
C ALA A 114 1.50 20.00 6.25
N THR A 115 2.54 20.69 5.74
CA THR A 115 3.29 21.69 6.53
C THR A 115 2.37 22.82 7.02
N ALA A 116 1.52 23.37 6.15
CA ALA A 116 0.60 24.43 6.55
C ALA A 116 -0.46 23.94 7.56
N VAL A 117 -0.98 22.72 7.42
CA VAL A 117 -1.87 22.10 8.41
C VAL A 117 -1.17 21.97 9.77
N PHE A 118 0.05 21.45 9.77
CA PHE A 118 0.86 21.32 10.98
C PHE A 118 1.04 22.67 11.68
N ASP A 119 1.48 23.70 10.94
CA ASP A 119 1.72 25.04 11.49
C ASP A 119 0.44 25.66 12.05
N ASN A 120 -0.72 25.45 11.40
CA ASN A 120 -2.00 25.91 11.92
C ASN A 120 -2.43 25.15 13.20
N LEU A 121 -2.22 23.83 13.26
CA LEU A 121 -2.53 23.04 14.46
C LEU A 121 -1.67 23.46 15.67
N MET A 122 -0.44 23.93 15.46
CA MET A 122 0.39 24.48 16.54
C MET A 122 -0.27 25.69 17.24
N THR A 123 -1.11 26.46 16.54
CA THR A 123 -1.83 27.60 17.15
C THR A 123 -2.84 27.16 18.22
N ARG A 124 -3.17 25.86 18.25
CA ARG A 124 -4.08 25.24 19.22
C ARG A 124 -3.38 24.57 20.39
N ALA A 125 -2.06 24.70 20.50
CA ALA A 125 -1.23 24.00 21.49
C ALA A 125 -1.81 24.02 22.90
N THR A 126 -2.23 25.19 23.40
CA THR A 126 -2.79 25.32 24.75
C THR A 126 -4.13 24.62 24.91
N THR A 127 -5.05 24.78 23.96
CA THR A 127 -6.39 24.16 24.03
C THR A 127 -6.31 22.64 23.93
N ASP A 128 -5.42 22.14 23.08
CA ASP A 128 -5.30 20.72 22.77
C ASP A 128 -4.25 20.00 23.66
N LYS A 129 -3.60 20.76 24.56
CA LYS A 129 -2.58 20.31 25.53
C LYS A 129 -1.33 19.71 24.88
N PHE A 130 -0.90 20.29 23.77
CA PHE A 130 0.34 19.92 23.09
C PHE A 130 1.53 20.80 23.51
N GLU A 131 2.69 20.17 23.65
CA GLU A 131 3.95 20.84 24.01
C GLU A 131 4.96 20.78 22.86
N TYR A 132 5.38 21.96 22.37
CA TYR A 132 6.24 22.15 21.18
C TYR A 132 7.61 22.76 21.53
N ASN A 133 8.03 22.68 22.80
CA ASN A 133 9.23 23.37 23.31
C ASN A 133 10.54 22.61 23.07
N GLN A 134 10.53 21.52 22.28
CA GLN A 134 11.70 20.67 22.02
C GLN A 134 12.05 20.72 20.53
N ASP A 135 13.31 20.98 20.17
CA ASP A 135 13.79 20.76 18.81
C ASP A 135 14.46 19.39 18.73
N PHE A 136 13.76 18.38 18.24
CA PHE A 136 14.31 17.02 18.20
C PHE A 136 15.47 16.87 17.21
N ASN A 137 15.55 17.71 16.18
CA ASN A 137 16.65 17.66 15.23
C ASN A 137 17.98 18.03 15.87
N THR A 138 17.98 18.97 16.81
CA THR A 138 19.21 19.41 17.50
C THR A 138 19.40 18.67 18.82
N LYS A 139 18.33 18.48 19.59
CA LYS A 139 18.37 17.84 20.91
C LYS A 139 18.65 16.34 20.85
N GLN A 140 18.18 15.66 19.80
CA GLN A 140 18.38 14.21 19.58
C GLN A 140 17.88 13.32 20.73
N GLN A 141 16.85 13.74 21.44
CA GLN A 141 16.15 13.03 22.52
C GLN A 141 14.74 13.60 22.68
N VAL A 142 13.85 12.87 23.36
CA VAL A 142 12.49 13.31 23.68
C VAL A 142 12.30 13.30 25.19
N ASP A 143 12.14 14.47 25.80
CA ASP A 143 11.90 14.58 27.24
C ASP A 143 10.41 14.35 27.57
N ASN A 144 10.14 14.05 28.84
CA ASN A 144 8.77 14.03 29.36
C ASN A 144 8.11 15.40 29.14
N ALA A 145 6.86 15.40 28.66
CA ALA A 145 6.05 16.61 28.61
C ALA A 145 5.73 17.12 30.02
N SER A 146 5.43 18.41 30.13
CA SER A 146 4.93 19.01 31.37
C SER A 146 3.64 18.34 31.83
N ASN A 147 3.33 18.41 33.12
CA ASN A 147 2.16 17.75 33.69
C ASN A 147 0.86 18.16 32.98
N GLY A 148 0.10 17.17 32.49
CA GLY A 148 -1.14 17.36 31.75
C GLY A 148 -0.99 17.64 30.25
N ASN A 149 0.24 17.82 29.75
CA ASN A 149 0.54 18.01 28.34
C ASN A 149 1.03 16.72 27.66
N TYR A 150 1.04 16.76 26.34
CA TYR A 150 1.46 15.67 25.46
C TYR A 150 2.46 16.18 24.44
N ILE A 151 3.45 15.36 24.09
CA ILE A 151 4.27 15.58 22.91
C ILE A 151 3.42 15.25 21.67
N PRO A 152 3.26 16.19 20.72
CA PRO A 152 2.50 15.95 19.51
C PRO A 152 3.22 14.94 18.62
N VAL A 153 2.46 14.02 18.02
CA VAL A 153 2.97 12.98 17.12
C VAL A 153 2.40 13.15 15.73
N VAL A 154 3.26 13.08 14.72
CA VAL A 154 2.86 12.90 13.33
C VAL A 154 3.10 11.45 12.94
N PHE A 155 2.01 10.69 12.77
CA PHE A 155 2.10 9.33 12.23
C PHE A 155 2.28 9.38 10.71
N MET A 156 3.28 8.68 10.20
CA MET A 156 3.54 8.58 8.76
C MET A 156 3.65 7.11 8.35
N ASP A 157 2.98 6.69 7.27
CA ASP A 157 3.40 5.47 6.60
C ASP A 157 4.83 5.63 6.02
N ILE A 158 5.47 4.53 5.62
CA ILE A 158 6.81 4.54 5.03
C ILE A 158 6.75 4.36 3.52
N ASP A 159 6.06 3.33 3.04
CA ASP A 159 6.04 2.95 1.63
C ASP A 159 5.19 3.99 0.86
N GLU A 160 5.73 4.59 -0.21
CA GLU A 160 5.08 5.62 -1.06
C GLU A 160 4.69 6.93 -0.35
N THR A 161 4.89 6.98 0.96
CA THR A 161 4.67 8.14 1.82
C THR A 161 6.00 8.81 2.15
N VAL A 162 6.93 8.11 2.81
CA VAL A 162 8.26 8.67 3.14
C VAL A 162 9.31 8.21 2.13
N LEU A 163 9.28 6.94 1.76
CA LEU A 163 10.24 6.28 0.89
C LEU A 163 9.58 5.74 -0.37
N GLN A 164 10.16 6.02 -1.52
CA GLN A 164 9.72 5.49 -2.81
C GLN A 164 10.09 4.01 -2.93
N ASN A 165 9.16 3.17 -3.40
CA ASN A 165 9.39 1.74 -3.67
C ASN A 165 9.62 1.43 -5.16
N ASP A 166 9.88 2.45 -5.98
CA ASP A 166 10.05 2.43 -7.44
C ASP A 166 10.74 1.17 -8.01
N TYR A 167 11.89 0.78 -7.45
CA TYR A 167 12.65 -0.37 -7.96
C TYR A 167 11.91 -1.68 -7.73
N THR A 168 11.30 -1.87 -6.56
CA THR A 168 10.52 -3.08 -6.27
C THR A 168 9.32 -3.17 -7.20
N GLU A 169 8.65 -2.05 -7.48
CA GLU A 169 7.48 -2.00 -8.35
C GLU A 169 7.85 -2.35 -9.80
N VAL A 170 8.87 -1.67 -10.34
CA VAL A 170 9.36 -1.94 -11.69
C VAL A 170 9.86 -3.38 -11.81
N TYR A 171 10.57 -3.89 -10.80
CA TYR A 171 11.01 -5.27 -10.79
C TYR A 171 9.82 -6.24 -10.79
N GLY A 172 8.80 -5.98 -9.97
CA GLY A 172 7.57 -6.77 -9.92
C GLY A 172 6.91 -6.88 -11.29
N MET A 173 6.67 -5.74 -11.94
CA MET A 173 6.05 -5.70 -13.28
C MET A 173 6.83 -6.48 -14.35
N LEU A 174 8.17 -6.45 -14.29
CA LEU A 174 9.01 -7.10 -15.29
C LEU A 174 9.29 -8.58 -15.00
N ASN A 175 9.04 -9.05 -13.77
CA ASN A 175 9.48 -10.38 -13.32
C ASN A 175 8.36 -11.24 -12.71
N GLY A 176 7.09 -10.98 -13.06
CA GLY A 176 5.97 -11.84 -12.70
C GLY A 176 5.29 -11.50 -11.36
N GLY A 177 5.37 -10.24 -10.94
CA GLY A 177 4.60 -9.65 -9.85
C GLY A 177 5.38 -9.47 -8.55
N TYR A 178 4.67 -8.88 -7.57
CA TYR A 178 5.21 -8.59 -6.24
C TYR A 178 5.58 -9.84 -5.43
N SER A 179 6.69 -9.76 -4.67
CA SER A 179 7.05 -10.74 -3.65
C SER A 179 7.60 -10.04 -2.40
N GLY A 180 7.02 -10.33 -1.23
CA GLY A 180 7.48 -9.77 0.03
C GLY A 180 8.95 -10.07 0.37
N LYS A 181 9.44 -11.26 -0.01
CA LYS A 181 10.86 -11.62 0.17
C LYS A 181 11.78 -10.76 -0.69
N MET A 182 11.35 -10.43 -1.91
CA MET A 182 12.11 -9.56 -2.80
C MET A 182 12.09 -8.11 -2.29
N LYS A 183 10.91 -7.61 -1.88
CA LYS A 183 10.79 -6.29 -1.24
C LYS A 183 11.72 -6.17 -0.04
N GLU A 184 11.68 -7.12 0.90
CA GLU A 184 12.53 -7.11 2.09
C GLU A 184 14.02 -7.14 1.72
N LYS A 185 14.42 -7.94 0.73
CA LYS A 185 15.80 -7.95 0.20
C LYS A 185 16.23 -6.57 -0.33
N ASN A 186 15.33 -5.82 -0.95
CA ASN A 186 15.62 -4.46 -1.43
C ASN A 186 15.67 -3.45 -0.28
N ASP A 187 14.72 -3.52 0.66
CA ASP A 187 14.65 -2.63 1.81
C ASP A 187 15.94 -2.72 2.65
N LEU A 188 16.48 -3.93 2.83
CA LEU A 188 17.75 -4.18 3.52
C LEU A 188 18.97 -3.50 2.88
N GLN A 189 18.89 -3.08 1.62
CA GLN A 189 19.98 -2.34 0.96
C GLN A 189 20.08 -0.89 1.42
N ALA A 190 19.01 -0.33 2.00
CA ALA A 190 18.95 1.06 2.47
C ALA A 190 19.33 2.09 1.38
N LYS A 191 18.69 1.99 0.21
CA LYS A 191 18.94 2.84 -0.97
C LYS A 191 17.68 3.45 -1.59
N ARG A 192 16.55 3.43 -0.88
CA ARG A 192 15.29 3.97 -1.40
C ARG A 192 15.33 5.49 -1.41
N PHE A 193 14.83 6.09 -2.48
CA PHE A 193 14.68 7.54 -2.57
C PHE A 193 13.61 8.04 -1.60
N ALA A 194 13.73 9.30 -1.18
CA ALA A 194 12.66 9.97 -0.46
C ALA A 194 11.52 10.32 -1.41
N VAL A 195 10.29 10.24 -0.92
CA VAL A 195 9.16 10.87 -1.60
C VAL A 195 9.37 12.39 -1.61
N PRO A 196 9.19 13.09 -2.76
CA PRO A 196 9.38 14.52 -2.86
C PRO A 196 8.60 15.29 -1.79
N GLY A 197 9.28 16.13 -1.01
CA GLY A 197 8.71 16.90 0.10
C GLY A 197 8.83 16.27 1.49
N ALA A 198 8.89 14.93 1.59
CA ALA A 198 8.84 14.21 2.86
C ALA A 198 9.98 14.58 3.83
N VAL A 199 11.23 14.60 3.36
CA VAL A 199 12.40 14.94 4.21
C VAL A 199 12.29 16.36 4.77
N LYS A 200 11.86 17.33 3.94
CA LYS A 200 11.67 18.71 4.36
C LYS A 200 10.59 18.81 5.43
N PHE A 201 9.45 18.15 5.21
CA PHE A 201 8.34 18.09 6.16
C PHE A 201 8.77 17.46 7.50
N ILE A 202 9.38 16.28 7.47
CA ILE A 202 9.84 15.55 8.67
C ILE A 202 10.80 16.42 9.49
N ASN A 203 11.79 17.02 8.85
CA ASN A 203 12.73 17.89 9.55
C ASN A 203 12.03 19.15 10.09
N HIS A 204 11.06 19.71 9.37
CA HIS A 204 10.28 20.86 9.85
C HIS A 204 9.52 20.53 11.15
N VAL A 205 8.69 19.49 11.14
CA VAL A 205 7.85 19.15 12.32
C VAL A 205 8.70 18.76 13.53
N GLN A 206 9.80 18.03 13.32
CA GLN A 206 10.73 17.65 14.41
C GLN A 206 11.49 18.85 14.97
N SER A 207 11.79 19.87 14.15
CA SER A 207 12.38 21.13 14.65
C SER A 207 11.41 21.98 15.48
N LYS A 208 10.11 21.68 15.37
CA LYS A 208 9.02 22.39 16.04
C LYS A 208 8.46 21.61 17.22
N GLY A 209 9.06 20.49 17.61
CA GLY A 209 8.65 19.72 18.80
C GLY A 209 7.54 18.73 18.59
N ALA A 210 7.22 18.38 17.34
CA ALA A 210 6.39 17.21 17.06
C ALA A 210 7.23 16.02 16.61
N LEU A 211 6.98 14.87 17.21
CA LEU A 211 7.71 13.63 16.93
C LEU A 211 7.11 12.94 15.72
N VAL A 212 7.94 12.57 14.73
CA VAL A 212 7.48 11.70 13.65
C VAL A 212 7.54 10.25 14.11
N VAL A 213 6.46 9.50 13.92
CA VAL A 213 6.39 8.07 14.19
C VAL A 213 5.99 7.33 12.91
N TYR A 214 6.82 6.38 12.48
CA TYR A 214 6.66 5.63 11.24
C TYR A 214 5.75 4.40 11.48
N ASN A 215 4.50 4.48 11.01
CA ASN A 215 3.47 3.46 11.18
C ASN A 215 3.20 2.72 9.88
N SER A 216 3.97 1.65 9.63
CA SER A 216 3.97 0.94 8.36
C SER A 216 3.69 -0.55 8.48
N ASP A 217 3.30 -1.17 7.36
CA ASP A 217 3.07 -2.60 7.26
C ASP A 217 4.32 -3.41 6.90
N MET A 218 5.48 -2.74 6.81
CA MET A 218 6.79 -3.37 6.77
C MET A 218 7.05 -4.22 8.04
N ASN A 219 7.76 -5.35 7.92
CA ASN A 219 8.05 -6.20 9.06
C ASN A 219 9.05 -5.52 10.02
N GLN A 220 8.72 -5.45 11.32
CA GLN A 220 9.59 -4.91 12.36
C GLN A 220 10.61 -5.93 12.86
N SER A 221 11.41 -6.47 11.93
CA SER A 221 12.63 -7.17 12.32
C SER A 221 13.73 -6.18 12.67
N THR A 222 14.70 -6.60 13.49
CA THR A 222 15.85 -5.75 13.83
C THR A 222 16.56 -5.26 12.57
N ALA A 223 16.82 -6.16 11.62
CA ALA A 223 17.52 -5.87 10.38
C ALA A 223 16.77 -4.86 9.48
N VAL A 224 15.45 -5.02 9.33
CA VAL A 224 14.64 -4.10 8.50
C VAL A 224 14.58 -2.72 9.15
N ARG A 225 14.36 -2.63 10.46
CA ARG A 225 14.35 -1.35 11.18
C ARG A 225 15.70 -0.62 11.07
N ASP A 226 16.82 -1.33 11.22
CA ASP A 226 18.15 -0.73 11.11
C ASP A 226 18.46 -0.25 9.69
N ALA A 227 18.09 -1.03 8.68
CA ALA A 227 18.23 -0.63 7.28
C ALA A 227 17.40 0.61 6.96
N LEU A 228 16.15 0.68 7.42
CA LEU A 228 15.30 1.85 7.27
C LEU A 228 15.87 3.08 7.99
N LYS A 229 16.29 2.93 9.24
CA LYS A 229 16.96 4.00 10.01
C LYS A 229 18.18 4.54 9.27
N LYS A 230 19.00 3.66 8.69
CA LYS A 230 20.15 4.04 7.85
C LYS A 230 19.69 4.79 6.60
N ASN A 231 18.67 4.31 5.91
CA ASN A 231 18.15 4.95 4.70
C ASN A 231 17.63 6.38 5.00
N LEU A 232 16.81 6.53 6.03
CA LEU A 232 16.26 7.82 6.46
C LEU A 232 17.36 8.83 6.81
N LYS A 233 18.40 8.40 7.53
CA LYS A 233 19.57 9.24 7.84
C LYS A 233 20.35 9.64 6.60
N ASN A 234 20.57 8.72 5.66
CA ASN A 234 21.25 9.01 4.39
C ASN A 234 20.49 10.03 3.53
N LEU A 235 19.16 10.06 3.64
CA LEU A 235 18.29 11.03 2.95
C LEU A 235 18.25 12.40 3.64
N GLY A 236 18.91 12.57 4.78
CA GLY A 236 19.02 13.85 5.49
C GLY A 236 17.94 14.08 6.55
N ILE A 237 17.24 13.03 7.01
CA ILE A 237 16.38 13.15 8.19
C ILE A 237 17.28 13.25 9.42
N LYS A 238 17.13 14.35 10.18
CA LYS A 238 18.08 14.73 11.23
C LYS A 238 17.92 13.92 12.51
N TYR A 239 16.69 13.62 12.92
CA TYR A 239 16.41 12.78 14.09
C TYR A 239 15.67 11.50 13.70
N VAL A 240 16.28 10.36 14.05
CA VAL A 240 15.71 9.02 13.87
C VAL A 240 16.18 8.13 15.03
N ALA A 241 15.26 7.80 15.94
CA ALA A 241 15.42 6.92 17.10
C ALA A 241 14.59 5.63 16.92
N ASP A 242 14.91 4.60 17.70
CA ASP A 242 14.32 3.27 17.48
C ASP A 242 12.83 3.22 17.90
N PHE A 243 12.41 4.03 18.87
CA PHE A 243 11.00 4.12 19.29
C PHE A 243 10.11 4.79 18.25
N GLN A 244 10.69 5.44 17.23
CA GLN A 244 9.91 6.06 16.16
C GLN A 244 9.38 5.02 15.16
N PHE A 245 9.83 3.76 15.20
CA PHE A 245 9.34 2.71 14.32
C PHE A 245 8.19 1.96 14.97
N TRP A 246 7.01 2.09 14.38
CA TRP A 246 5.80 1.41 14.78
C TRP A 246 5.31 0.57 13.60
N MET A 247 6.14 -0.37 13.14
CA MET A 247 5.84 -1.18 11.95
C MET A 247 5.13 -2.50 12.30
N ARG A 248 4.84 -3.36 11.31
CA ARG A 248 4.17 -4.66 11.54
C ARG A 248 4.98 -5.52 12.50
N GLY A 249 4.38 -5.85 13.64
CA GLY A 249 5.06 -6.52 14.76
C GLY A 249 5.18 -5.63 15.99
N SER A 250 4.95 -4.32 15.87
CA SER A 250 4.75 -3.46 17.04
C SER A 250 3.47 -3.86 17.77
N MET A 251 3.53 -3.85 19.10
CA MET A 251 2.40 -4.26 19.95
C MET A 251 2.18 -3.20 21.03
N PRO A 252 1.23 -2.26 20.87
CA PRO A 252 0.92 -1.27 21.91
C PRO A 252 0.36 -1.90 23.19
N TYR A 253 -0.36 -3.00 23.06
CA TYR A 253 -1.01 -3.71 24.16
C TYR A 253 -0.27 -5.02 24.46
N VAL A 254 -0.29 -5.45 25.72
CA VAL A 254 0.42 -6.67 26.15
C VAL A 254 -0.20 -7.91 25.50
N ALA A 255 0.57 -8.56 24.64
CA ALA A 255 0.18 -9.77 23.93
C ALA A 255 0.46 -11.03 24.74
N VAL A 256 -0.53 -11.91 24.87
CA VAL A 256 -0.42 -13.14 25.67
C VAL A 256 -0.97 -14.38 24.98
N ASP A 257 -0.37 -15.53 25.30
CA ASP A 257 -0.94 -16.87 25.11
C ASP A 257 -1.38 -17.40 26.48
N GLY A 258 -2.68 -17.38 26.73
CA GLY A 258 -3.24 -17.56 28.07
C GLY A 258 -2.71 -16.52 29.06
N THR A 259 -1.81 -16.91 29.95
CA THR A 259 -1.16 -16.04 30.94
C THR A 259 0.26 -15.63 30.56
N THR A 260 0.86 -16.27 29.55
CA THR A 260 2.26 -16.09 29.18
C THR A 260 2.41 -14.91 28.22
N ILE A 261 3.31 -13.97 28.53
CA ILE A 261 3.63 -12.84 27.64
C ILE A 261 4.38 -13.35 26.42
N ILE A 262 3.89 -13.00 25.23
CA ILE A 262 4.55 -13.32 23.96
C ILE A 262 5.72 -12.36 23.76
N SER A 263 6.93 -12.90 23.67
CA SER A 263 8.18 -12.16 23.55
C SER A 263 9.02 -12.58 22.33
N ASP A 264 10.03 -11.80 21.98
CA ASP A 264 10.98 -12.18 20.94
C ASP A 264 11.74 -13.47 21.31
N GLU A 265 12.19 -13.58 22.56
CA GLU A 265 12.89 -14.77 23.05
C GLU A 265 12.07 -16.06 22.90
N MET A 266 10.76 -15.98 23.14
CA MET A 266 9.83 -17.09 22.94
C MET A 266 9.70 -17.50 21.46
N THR A 267 9.78 -16.54 20.54
CA THR A 267 9.36 -16.74 19.13
C THR A 267 10.52 -16.79 18.14
N LYS A 268 11.74 -16.45 18.55
CA LYS A 268 12.92 -16.33 17.68
C LYS A 268 13.26 -17.60 16.89
N ASN A 269 12.94 -18.78 17.44
CA ASN A 269 13.22 -20.08 16.82
C ASN A 269 11.96 -20.82 16.31
N MET A 270 10.78 -20.22 16.44
CA MET A 270 9.54 -20.85 15.98
C MET A 270 9.44 -20.89 14.46
N SER A 271 8.98 -22.02 13.95
CA SER A 271 8.59 -22.20 12.55
C SER A 271 7.36 -21.37 12.19
N LYS A 272 7.07 -21.23 10.89
CA LYS A 272 5.89 -20.49 10.42
C LYS A 272 4.57 -21.10 10.89
N ASP A 273 4.50 -22.42 11.03
CA ASP A 273 3.26 -23.09 11.42
C ASP A 273 3.01 -22.97 12.93
N GLU A 274 4.06 -23.06 13.76
CA GLU A 274 3.98 -22.75 15.20
C GLU A 274 3.56 -21.29 15.43
N LEU A 275 4.11 -20.35 14.65
CA LEU A 275 3.73 -18.94 14.72
C LEU A 275 2.26 -18.70 14.34
N LYS A 276 1.72 -19.42 13.35
CA LYS A 276 0.30 -19.32 12.98
C LYS A 276 -0.58 -19.86 14.10
N GLU A 277 -0.20 -20.98 14.72
CA GLU A 277 -0.93 -21.54 15.86
C GLU A 277 -0.94 -20.58 17.04
N LEU A 278 0.23 -20.01 17.39
CA LEU A 278 0.35 -18.98 18.41
C LEU A 278 -0.51 -17.75 18.09
N ALA A 279 -0.49 -17.27 16.85
CA ALA A 279 -1.31 -16.13 16.41
C ALA A 279 -2.82 -16.38 16.57
N ASN A 280 -3.27 -17.63 16.48
CA ASN A 280 -4.68 -17.99 16.65
C ASN A 280 -5.11 -18.01 18.13
N LYS A 281 -4.18 -18.31 19.04
CA LYS A 281 -4.40 -18.29 20.50
C LYS A 281 -4.13 -16.93 21.14
N MET A 282 -3.33 -16.10 20.47
CA MET A 282 -2.91 -14.79 20.97
C MET A 282 -4.09 -13.89 21.28
N THR A 283 -4.09 -13.33 22.49
CA THR A 283 -5.01 -12.30 22.95
C THR A 283 -4.23 -11.08 23.45
N PHE A 284 -4.92 -9.96 23.65
CA PHE A 284 -4.33 -8.72 24.15
C PHE A 284 -5.00 -8.32 25.46
N LYS A 285 -4.18 -8.00 26.47
CA LYS A 285 -4.63 -7.35 27.70
C LYS A 285 -4.97 -5.88 27.42
N SER A 286 -5.66 -5.23 28.36
CA SER A 286 -5.88 -3.78 28.33
C SER A 286 -4.62 -2.99 28.67
N ASP A 287 -3.64 -3.60 29.34
CA ASP A 287 -2.38 -2.97 29.70
C ASP A 287 -1.51 -2.68 28.47
N PHE A 288 -0.77 -1.57 28.54
CA PHE A 288 0.20 -1.18 27.52
C PHE A 288 1.53 -1.90 27.71
N GLU A 289 2.16 -2.26 26.58
CA GLU A 289 3.53 -2.77 26.57
C GLU A 289 4.50 -1.66 26.98
N ALA A 290 5.57 -2.00 27.71
CA ALA A 290 6.59 -1.00 28.05
C ALA A 290 7.36 -0.49 26.81
N THR A 291 7.50 -1.36 25.80
CA THR A 291 8.26 -1.11 24.56
C THR A 291 7.49 -1.60 23.34
N PRO A 292 6.44 -0.87 22.90
CA PRO A 292 5.59 -1.31 21.80
C PRO A 292 6.32 -1.39 20.45
N TRP A 293 7.41 -0.64 20.28
CA TRP A 293 8.34 -0.66 19.13
C TRP A 293 9.36 -1.80 19.17
N ARG A 294 9.14 -2.84 19.97
CA ARG A 294 10.04 -4.00 20.02
C ARG A 294 10.28 -4.59 18.63
N THR A 295 11.50 -5.03 18.40
CA THR A 295 11.89 -5.73 17.16
C THR A 295 11.88 -7.23 17.37
N TRP A 296 11.69 -7.98 16.28
CA TRP A 296 11.72 -9.44 16.28
C TRP A 296 12.98 -9.95 15.59
N THR A 297 13.69 -10.88 16.22
CA THR A 297 14.81 -11.60 15.62
C THR A 297 14.31 -12.45 14.44
N ASN A 298 13.13 -13.04 14.58
CA ASN A 298 12.45 -13.79 13.51
C ASN A 298 11.49 -12.88 12.73
N SER A 299 11.84 -12.53 11.49
CA SER A 299 10.99 -11.69 10.61
C SER A 299 9.60 -12.31 10.38
N SER A 300 9.48 -13.65 10.38
CA SER A 300 8.18 -14.32 10.27
C SER A 300 7.30 -14.10 11.51
N ALA A 301 7.89 -13.93 12.70
CA ALA A 301 7.13 -13.61 13.91
C ALA A 301 6.55 -12.20 13.82
N ALA A 302 7.37 -11.22 13.39
CA ALA A 302 6.90 -9.86 13.10
C ALA A 302 5.75 -9.88 12.09
N GLU A 303 5.86 -10.66 11.01
CA GLU A 303 4.83 -10.76 9.99
C GLU A 303 3.53 -11.40 10.52
N ILE A 304 3.62 -12.60 11.09
CA ILE A 304 2.46 -13.44 11.41
C ILE A 304 1.73 -12.92 12.65
N LEU A 305 2.46 -12.60 13.72
CA LEU A 305 1.87 -12.06 14.95
C LEU A 305 1.45 -10.61 14.73
N GLY A 306 2.29 -9.82 14.05
CA GLY A 306 2.00 -8.42 13.75
C GLY A 306 0.75 -8.20 12.93
N LYS A 307 0.34 -9.14 12.07
CA LYS A 307 -0.95 -9.08 11.33
C LYS A 307 -2.18 -9.02 12.24
N LYS A 308 -2.07 -9.32 13.54
CA LYS A 308 -3.16 -9.16 14.50
C LYS A 308 -3.30 -7.73 15.03
N VAL A 309 -2.26 -6.90 14.84
CA VAL A 309 -2.21 -5.50 15.27
C VAL A 309 -2.23 -4.59 14.05
N TYR A 310 -3.31 -3.82 13.94
CA TYR A 310 -3.55 -2.90 12.85
C TYR A 310 -2.85 -1.56 13.11
N LYS A 311 -2.67 -0.75 12.07
CA LYS A 311 -2.18 0.64 12.20
C LYS A 311 -3.10 1.44 13.11
N THR A 312 -4.41 1.22 13.03
CA THR A 312 -5.40 1.83 13.94
C THR A 312 -5.14 1.46 15.40
N ASP A 313 -4.78 0.20 15.69
CA ASP A 313 -4.49 -0.21 17.07
C ASP A 313 -3.23 0.47 17.61
N ARG A 314 -2.20 0.62 16.76
CA ARG A 314 -0.96 1.35 17.07
C ARG A 314 -1.22 2.81 17.42
N MET A 315 -2.01 3.51 16.60
CA MET A 315 -2.38 4.90 16.85
C MET A 315 -3.24 5.05 18.10
N ASN A 316 -4.26 4.20 18.26
CA ASN A 316 -5.12 4.19 19.45
C ASN A 316 -4.30 3.93 20.72
N GLY A 317 -3.39 2.96 20.67
CA GLY A 317 -2.53 2.64 21.80
C GLY A 317 -1.64 3.81 22.21
N LEU A 318 -1.05 4.51 21.23
CA LEU A 318 -0.28 5.73 21.47
C LEU A 318 -1.10 6.80 22.17
N ASP A 319 -2.31 7.08 21.66
CA ASP A 319 -3.19 8.14 22.20
C ASP A 319 -3.75 7.80 23.59
N ASP A 320 -4.00 6.51 23.86
CA ASP A 320 -4.65 6.04 25.09
C ASP A 320 -3.69 5.86 26.27
N ASN A 321 -2.37 5.78 26.03
CA ASN A 321 -1.39 5.61 27.11
C ASN A 321 -1.10 6.93 27.84
N ASP A 322 -1.99 7.30 28.76
CA ASP A 322 -1.90 8.51 29.58
C ASP A 322 -0.79 8.49 30.64
N LYS A 323 -0.24 7.31 30.95
CA LYS A 323 0.93 7.12 31.82
C LYS A 323 2.25 7.45 31.11
N GLY A 324 2.22 7.47 29.79
CA GLY A 324 3.38 7.74 28.94
C GLY A 324 4.24 6.49 28.68
N TRP A 325 5.20 6.65 27.78
CA TRP A 325 6.09 5.60 27.30
C TRP A 325 7.49 5.76 27.88
N ASN A 326 8.12 4.65 28.25
CA ASN A 326 9.50 4.67 28.73
C ASN A 326 10.49 4.65 27.56
N LEU A 327 10.72 5.82 26.96
CA LEU A 327 11.68 5.96 25.85
C LEU A 327 13.13 5.77 26.32
N SER A 328 13.42 6.08 27.59
CA SER A 328 14.74 5.89 28.22
C SER A 328 15.26 4.45 28.17
N SER A 329 14.36 3.47 28.03
CA SER A 329 14.69 2.04 27.93
C SER A 329 15.51 1.66 26.69
N ILE A 330 15.44 2.46 25.63
CA ILE A 330 16.18 2.25 24.38
C ILE A 330 17.01 3.47 23.96
N ASP A 331 16.73 4.64 24.51
CA ASP A 331 17.52 5.85 24.35
C ASP A 331 17.66 6.55 25.70
N SER A 332 18.76 6.30 26.41
CA SER A 332 18.96 6.73 27.81
C SER A 332 18.90 8.24 28.05
N LYS A 333 18.90 9.04 26.99
CA LYS A 333 18.75 10.50 27.05
C LYS A 333 17.30 10.96 27.04
N SER A 334 16.39 10.12 26.56
CA SER A 334 14.97 10.41 26.48
C SER A 334 14.25 10.13 27.81
N GLY A 335 13.04 10.67 27.95
CA GLY A 335 12.21 10.53 29.14
C GLY A 335 11.72 9.11 29.39
N ASN A 336 11.37 8.81 30.64
CA ASN A 336 10.88 7.52 31.09
C ASN A 336 9.36 7.39 31.19
N ALA A 337 8.62 8.48 30.93
CA ALA A 337 7.15 8.54 30.99
C ALA A 337 6.61 9.57 29.97
N VAL A 338 7.09 9.49 28.73
CA VAL A 338 6.76 10.47 27.68
C VAL A 338 5.33 10.24 27.21
N LYS A 339 4.45 11.20 27.51
CA LYS A 339 3.06 11.19 27.04
C LYS A 339 3.00 11.66 25.59
N LEU A 340 2.48 10.82 24.72
CA LEU A 340 2.40 11.08 23.28
C LEU A 340 0.93 11.22 22.88
N ARG A 341 0.64 12.02 21.86
CA ARG A 341 -0.70 12.10 21.27
C ARG A 341 -0.63 12.50 19.80
N THR A 342 -1.45 11.85 18.98
CA THR A 342 -1.48 12.02 17.53
C THR A 342 -2.02 13.40 17.16
N LEU A 343 -1.18 14.22 16.54
CA LEU A 343 -1.55 15.50 15.95
C LEU A 343 -1.95 15.32 14.47
N MET A 344 -1.21 14.50 13.73
CA MET A 344 -1.45 14.31 12.30
C MET A 344 -1.23 12.86 11.88
N ARG A 345 -1.87 12.48 10.77
CA ARG A 345 -1.68 11.20 10.09
C ARG A 345 -1.37 11.46 8.62
N ILE A 346 -0.35 10.80 8.10
CA ILE A 346 0.08 10.95 6.71
C ILE A 346 0.27 9.55 6.13
N GLY A 347 -0.32 9.29 4.99
CA GLY A 347 -0.24 8.01 4.30
C GLY A 347 -0.56 8.18 2.83
N ASP A 348 -0.32 7.15 2.04
CA ASP A 348 -0.59 7.12 0.61
C ASP A 348 -1.85 6.28 0.28
N ASN A 349 -2.41 5.64 1.30
CA ASN A 349 -3.53 4.74 1.21
C ASN A 349 -4.60 5.07 2.25
N PHE A 350 -5.88 4.99 1.88
CA PHE A 350 -6.99 5.18 2.82
C PHE A 350 -6.94 4.22 4.02
N ASN A 351 -6.36 3.04 3.83
CA ASN A 351 -6.14 2.08 4.92
C ASN A 351 -5.12 2.56 5.97
N ASP A 352 -4.25 3.52 5.67
CA ASP A 352 -3.24 3.99 6.63
C ASP A 352 -3.84 4.73 7.82
N PHE A 353 -5.03 5.29 7.64
CA PHE A 353 -5.72 6.10 8.63
C PHE A 353 -6.63 5.26 9.53
N PHE A 354 -7.30 4.25 8.95
CA PHE A 354 -8.39 3.52 9.60
C PHE A 354 -8.52 2.05 9.13
N ASP A 355 -7.42 1.33 8.96
CA ASP A 355 -7.41 -0.07 8.49
C ASP A 355 -8.32 -1.04 9.28
N ARG A 356 -8.64 -0.78 10.57
CA ARG A 356 -9.65 -1.57 11.30
C ARG A 356 -11.06 -1.43 10.72
N ASN A 357 -11.36 -0.33 10.04
CA ASN A 357 -12.65 -0.07 9.39
C ASN A 357 -12.59 -0.27 7.87
N SER A 358 -11.49 0.12 7.22
CA SER A 358 -11.44 0.23 5.75
C SER A 358 -10.88 -0.99 5.04
N LYS A 359 -10.13 -1.85 5.73
CA LYS A 359 -9.56 -3.07 5.13
C LYS A 359 -10.66 -4.09 4.81
N GLY A 360 -10.60 -4.66 3.60
CA GLY A 360 -11.61 -5.61 3.13
C GLY A 360 -12.91 -4.98 2.59
N LYS A 361 -13.03 -3.64 2.61
CA LYS A 361 -14.09 -2.91 1.91
C LYS A 361 -13.71 -2.68 0.44
N ASN A 362 -14.69 -2.52 -0.44
CA ASN A 362 -14.44 -2.06 -1.82
C ASN A 362 -14.27 -0.53 -1.89
N ASN A 363 -13.93 0.00 -3.06
CA ASN A 363 -13.70 1.44 -3.25
C ASN A 363 -14.97 2.29 -3.06
N GLY A 364 -16.13 1.78 -3.48
CA GLY A 364 -17.40 2.45 -3.25
C GLY A 364 -17.71 2.61 -1.75
N GLU A 365 -17.45 1.58 -0.95
CA GLU A 365 -17.63 1.61 0.50
C GLU A 365 -16.65 2.55 1.20
N ARG A 366 -15.38 2.60 0.77
CA ARG A 366 -14.39 3.55 1.30
C ARG A 366 -14.72 5.00 0.93
N THR A 367 -15.15 5.23 -0.31
CA THR A 367 -15.63 6.55 -0.76
C THR A 367 -16.84 6.98 0.06
N ASN A 368 -17.82 6.09 0.26
CA ASN A 368 -18.96 6.36 1.13
C ASN A 368 -18.52 6.66 2.57
N GLN A 369 -17.51 5.97 3.09
CA GLN A 369 -16.97 6.26 4.41
C GLN A 369 -16.39 7.68 4.48
N TYR A 370 -15.57 8.08 3.50
CA TYR A 370 -15.01 9.44 3.41
C TYR A 370 -16.12 10.51 3.34
N LEU A 371 -17.13 10.29 2.50
CA LEU A 371 -18.19 11.28 2.26
C LEU A 371 -19.23 11.36 3.38
N LYS A 372 -19.57 10.23 4.02
CA LYS A 372 -20.70 10.13 4.94
C LYS A 372 -20.31 10.10 6.41
N THR A 373 -19.04 9.90 6.75
CA THR A 373 -18.59 9.98 8.14
C THR A 373 -18.44 11.45 8.53
N GLU A 374 -19.24 11.89 9.50
CA GLU A 374 -19.20 13.27 10.01
C GLU A 374 -17.78 13.68 10.44
N GLY A 375 -17.32 14.84 9.97
CA GLY A 375 -15.98 15.38 10.25
C GLY A 375 -14.83 14.73 9.49
N MET A 376 -15.03 13.59 8.80
CA MET A 376 -13.92 12.90 8.12
C MET A 376 -13.36 13.70 6.96
N ARG A 377 -14.22 14.31 6.13
CA ARG A 377 -13.78 15.15 5.01
C ARG A 377 -12.91 16.31 5.48
N GLU A 378 -13.33 16.98 6.55
CA GLU A 378 -12.62 18.14 7.12
C GLU A 378 -11.20 17.79 7.59
N LEU A 379 -10.97 16.58 8.10
CA LEU A 379 -9.63 16.13 8.48
C LEU A 379 -8.65 16.13 7.30
N PHE A 380 -9.12 15.85 6.08
CA PHE A 380 -8.28 15.86 4.89
C PHE A 380 -8.22 17.22 4.20
N THR A 381 -9.30 18.01 4.25
CA THR A 381 -9.42 19.23 3.42
C THR A 381 -9.22 20.53 4.18
N ASN A 382 -9.48 20.58 5.49
CA ASN A 382 -9.38 21.82 6.26
C ASN A 382 -7.93 22.15 6.59
N ILE A 383 -7.42 23.25 6.04
CA ILE A 383 -6.05 23.72 6.27
C ILE A 383 -5.78 24.08 7.74
N LYS A 384 -6.81 24.34 8.53
CA LYS A 384 -6.72 24.63 9.97
C LYS A 384 -6.79 23.38 10.85
N GLY A 385 -6.94 22.19 10.24
CA GLY A 385 -7.28 20.95 10.93
C GLY A 385 -8.78 20.85 11.26
N ALA A 386 -9.16 19.77 11.93
CA ALA A 386 -10.53 19.52 12.38
C ALA A 386 -10.52 18.68 13.67
N GLU A 387 -11.68 18.46 14.31
CA GLU A 387 -11.78 17.54 15.45
C GLU A 387 -11.29 16.14 15.06
N GLY A 388 -10.36 15.58 15.83
CA GLY A 388 -9.78 14.28 15.52
C GLY A 388 -10.82 13.16 15.47
N LEU A 389 -10.55 12.11 14.70
CA LEU A 389 -11.41 10.92 14.64
C LEU A 389 -10.64 9.68 15.06
N LYS A 390 -11.28 8.90 15.94
CA LYS A 390 -10.76 7.62 16.41
C LYS A 390 -11.76 6.51 16.13
N TYR A 391 -11.30 5.42 15.52
CA TYR A 391 -12.13 4.24 15.32
C TYR A 391 -11.95 3.28 16.49
N VAL A 392 -13.04 2.99 17.20
CA VAL A 392 -13.01 2.27 18.48
C VAL A 392 -13.94 1.05 18.50
N LYS A 393 -13.76 0.23 19.53
CA LYS A 393 -14.68 -0.86 19.88
C LYS A 393 -15.97 -0.29 20.47
N LYS A 394 -17.10 -0.86 20.06
CA LYS A 394 -18.42 -0.67 20.67
C LYS A 394 -18.49 -1.38 22.01
N ALA A 395 -19.60 -1.20 22.73
CA ALA A 395 -19.86 -1.86 24.01
C ALA A 395 -19.82 -3.40 23.93
N ASP A 396 -20.09 -3.98 22.76
CA ASP A 396 -19.99 -5.43 22.50
C ASP A 396 -18.54 -5.93 22.30
N GLY A 397 -17.55 -5.04 22.42
CA GLY A 397 -16.13 -5.35 22.24
C GLY A 397 -15.66 -5.41 20.78
N LYS A 398 -16.54 -5.20 19.79
CA LYS A 398 -16.20 -5.21 18.37
C LYS A 398 -15.95 -3.81 17.85
N TYR A 399 -14.95 -3.66 16.98
CA TYR A 399 -14.73 -2.40 16.26
C TYR A 399 -15.94 -2.04 15.40
N GLY A 400 -16.37 -0.77 15.45
CA GLY A 400 -17.57 -0.38 14.70
C GLY A 400 -18.02 1.07 14.81
N GLU A 401 -17.28 1.95 15.48
CA GLU A 401 -17.73 3.32 15.78
C GLU A 401 -16.58 4.32 15.61
N PHE A 402 -16.86 5.46 14.96
CA PHE A 402 -16.01 6.63 14.98
C PHE A 402 -16.38 7.52 16.16
N LYS A 403 -15.38 7.92 16.96
CA LYS A 403 -15.53 8.89 18.04
C LYS A 403 -14.70 10.12 17.76
N LYS A 404 -15.34 11.27 17.87
CA LYS A 404 -14.67 12.58 17.88
C LYS A 404 -13.73 12.66 19.07
N GLN A 405 -12.55 13.20 18.82
CA GLN A 405 -11.55 13.51 19.83
C GLN A 405 -11.80 14.90 20.39
N THR A 406 -11.31 15.16 21.60
CA THR A 406 -11.43 16.46 22.27
C THR A 406 -10.36 17.47 21.83
N TYR A 407 -9.57 17.13 20.81
CA TYR A 407 -8.45 17.90 20.29
C TYR A 407 -8.40 17.78 18.77
N TRP A 408 -7.72 18.72 18.13
CA TRP A 408 -7.71 18.81 16.68
C TRP A 408 -6.61 17.97 16.04
N GLN A 409 -6.88 17.48 14.83
CA GLN A 409 -5.96 16.71 14.01
C GLN A 409 -6.00 17.17 12.56
N GLY A 410 -5.03 16.71 11.77
CA GLY A 410 -4.97 16.92 10.33
C GLY A 410 -4.44 15.70 9.60
N TYR A 411 -5.08 15.32 8.50
CA TYR A 411 -4.73 14.16 7.69
C TYR A 411 -4.22 14.59 6.31
N SER A 412 -3.25 13.85 5.80
CA SER A 412 -2.63 14.11 4.50
C SER A 412 -2.49 12.83 3.70
N MET A 413 -3.08 12.82 2.50
CA MET A 413 -3.08 11.69 1.58
C MET A 413 -2.05 11.96 0.48
N ILE A 414 -0.87 11.36 0.61
CA ILE A 414 0.16 11.47 -0.41
C ILE A 414 -0.28 10.66 -1.63
N PRO A 415 -0.18 11.19 -2.87
CA PRO A 415 -0.46 10.38 -4.05
C PRO A 415 0.48 9.18 -4.14
N GLY A 416 -0.06 8.00 -3.81
CA GLY A 416 0.64 6.72 -3.80
C GLY A 416 0.74 6.05 -5.16
N ASN A 417 1.30 4.84 -5.17
CA ASN A 417 1.41 4.04 -6.39
C ASN A 417 0.07 3.35 -6.75
N SER A 418 0.04 2.76 -7.94
CA SER A 418 -1.09 2.01 -8.47
C SER A 418 -0.92 0.48 -8.41
N GLU A 419 0.20 -0.01 -7.89
CA GLU A 419 0.50 -1.44 -7.89
C GLU A 419 -0.19 -2.17 -6.74
N TYR A 420 -0.34 -1.52 -5.60
CA TYR A 420 -0.94 -2.12 -4.42
C TYR A 420 -1.63 -1.12 -3.51
N GLY A 421 -2.37 -1.67 -2.55
CA GLY A 421 -3.08 -0.91 -1.56
C GLY A 421 -4.56 -1.23 -1.56
N GLY A 422 -5.29 -0.58 -0.64
CA GLY A 422 -6.73 -0.81 -0.47
C GLY A 422 -7.48 -0.73 -1.79
N TRP A 423 -7.13 0.24 -2.64
CA TRP A 423 -7.86 0.50 -3.87
C TRP A 423 -7.85 -0.66 -4.87
N LEU A 424 -6.73 -1.40 -4.93
CA LEU A 424 -6.58 -2.53 -5.85
C LEU A 424 -7.11 -3.85 -5.26
N GLU A 425 -7.36 -3.91 -3.94
CA GLU A 425 -7.77 -5.15 -3.26
C GLU A 425 -8.98 -5.84 -3.94
N GLU A 426 -9.96 -5.07 -4.42
CA GLU A 426 -11.15 -5.61 -5.07
C GLU A 426 -10.92 -6.09 -6.51
N PHE A 427 -9.90 -5.55 -7.20
CA PHE A 427 -9.50 -5.98 -8.54
C PHE A 427 -8.50 -7.14 -8.51
N GLY A 428 -8.01 -7.48 -7.32
CA GLY A 428 -7.05 -8.56 -7.09
C GLY A 428 -5.66 -8.27 -7.67
N TYR A 429 -4.69 -9.09 -7.25
CA TYR A 429 -3.29 -9.02 -7.66
C TYR A 429 -2.90 -10.11 -8.69
N GLY A 430 -3.88 -10.94 -9.08
CA GLY A 430 -3.69 -12.13 -9.92
C GLY A 430 -4.38 -12.08 -11.28
N ASP A 431 -5.39 -11.21 -11.44
CA ASP A 431 -6.21 -11.07 -12.66
C ASP A 431 -6.56 -9.60 -12.91
N THR A 432 -5.62 -8.72 -12.56
CA THR A 432 -5.85 -7.28 -12.43
C THR A 432 -6.32 -6.64 -13.73
N TYR A 433 -5.75 -7.04 -14.88
CA TYR A 433 -6.19 -6.54 -16.19
C TYR A 433 -7.66 -6.88 -16.48
N ASN A 434 -8.09 -8.13 -16.24
CA ASN A 434 -9.46 -8.55 -16.47
C ASN A 434 -10.42 -7.76 -15.58
N MET A 435 -10.12 -7.67 -14.29
CA MET A 435 -10.97 -7.02 -13.31
C MET A 435 -11.12 -5.52 -13.59
N ILE A 436 -10.04 -4.84 -13.96
CA ILE A 436 -10.09 -3.45 -14.40
C ILE A 436 -10.90 -3.31 -15.70
N TYR A 437 -10.74 -4.22 -16.66
CA TYR A 437 -11.54 -4.20 -17.88
C TYR A 437 -13.04 -4.39 -17.62
N GLN A 438 -13.43 -5.30 -16.72
CA GLN A 438 -14.83 -5.44 -16.31
C GLN A 438 -15.34 -4.17 -15.63
N GLU A 439 -14.53 -3.51 -14.82
CA GLU A 439 -14.91 -2.24 -14.20
C GLU A 439 -15.06 -1.12 -15.24
N LEU A 440 -14.20 -1.04 -16.25
CA LEU A 440 -14.40 -0.10 -17.37
C LEU A 440 -15.71 -0.35 -18.10
N LYS A 441 -16.10 -1.62 -18.29
CA LYS A 441 -17.42 -1.97 -18.85
C LYS A 441 -18.56 -1.55 -17.92
N SER A 442 -18.38 -1.70 -16.61
CA SER A 442 -19.37 -1.28 -15.60
C SER A 442 -19.58 0.24 -15.64
N ILE A 443 -18.50 1.02 -15.71
CA ILE A 443 -18.52 2.48 -15.82
C ILE A 443 -19.23 2.92 -17.10
N LEU A 444 -18.91 2.30 -18.24
CA LEU A 444 -19.56 2.62 -19.51
C LEU A 444 -21.05 2.27 -19.51
N ALA A 445 -21.45 1.22 -18.79
CA ALA A 445 -22.85 0.80 -18.68
C ALA A 445 -23.64 1.60 -17.64
N ASP A 446 -22.98 2.30 -16.72
CA ASP A 446 -23.63 3.06 -15.66
C ASP A 446 -24.26 4.36 -16.22
N PRO A 447 -25.60 4.49 -16.17
CA PRO A 447 -26.31 5.65 -16.72
C PRO A 447 -25.85 6.98 -16.14
N ARG A 448 -25.28 6.99 -14.92
CA ARG A 448 -24.77 8.22 -14.30
C ARG A 448 -23.68 8.89 -15.13
N TYR A 449 -22.88 8.13 -15.87
CA TYR A 449 -21.83 8.69 -16.74
C TYR A 449 -22.34 9.08 -18.14
N GLN A 450 -23.60 8.79 -18.45
CA GLN A 450 -24.23 9.11 -19.73
C GLN A 450 -25.30 10.21 -19.61
N SER A 451 -25.84 10.43 -18.41
CA SER A 451 -26.84 11.47 -18.13
C SER A 451 -26.20 12.86 -18.00
N GLU A 452 -26.97 13.90 -18.36
CA GLU A 452 -26.64 15.28 -17.97
C GLU A 452 -26.50 15.37 -16.44
N ARG A 453 -25.48 16.12 -16.00
CA ARG A 453 -25.21 16.33 -14.58
C ARG A 453 -26.10 17.46 -14.06
N SER A 454 -26.58 17.32 -12.83
CA SER A 454 -27.25 18.39 -12.09
C SER A 454 -26.45 18.77 -10.84
N GLU A 455 -26.67 19.97 -10.32
CA GLU A 455 -26.10 20.41 -9.03
C GLU A 455 -26.48 19.50 -7.86
N SER A 456 -27.56 18.71 -7.99
CA SER A 456 -28.00 17.75 -7.00
C SER A 456 -27.30 16.38 -7.08
N ASP A 457 -26.42 16.15 -8.07
CA ASP A 457 -25.63 14.92 -8.16
C ASP A 457 -24.72 14.83 -6.91
N PRO A 458 -24.79 13.75 -6.12
CA PRO A 458 -23.96 13.60 -4.92
C PRO A 458 -22.45 13.61 -5.18
N ASN A 459 -22.00 13.46 -6.44
CA ASN A 459 -20.60 13.59 -6.84
C ASN A 459 -20.20 15.03 -7.19
N ASN A 460 -21.17 15.92 -7.44
CA ASN A 460 -20.91 17.33 -7.58
C ASN A 460 -20.82 17.91 -6.17
N GLU A 461 -19.68 18.56 -5.85
CA GLU A 461 -19.60 19.31 -4.61
C GLU A 461 -20.70 20.36 -4.63
N LYS A 462 -21.60 20.34 -3.63
CA LYS A 462 -22.44 21.51 -3.37
C LYS A 462 -21.47 22.65 -3.08
N GLN A 463 -21.52 23.68 -3.92
CA GLN A 463 -20.92 24.97 -3.58
C GLN A 463 -21.77 25.55 -2.45
N ASP A 464 -21.40 25.24 -1.21
CA ASP A 464 -21.93 25.91 -0.02
C ASP A 464 -21.22 27.24 0.21
#